data_AF-A0A7J6T4U3-F1
#
_entry.id   AF-A0A7J6T4U3-F1
#
_cell.length_a   1.000
_cell.length_b   1.000
_cell.length_c   1.000
_cell.angle_alpha   90.00
_cell.angle_beta   90.00
_cell.angle_gamma   90.00
#
_symmetry.space_group_name_H-M   'P 1'
#
loop_
_entity.id
_entity.type
_entity.pdbx_description
1 polymer ?
#
loop_
_entity_poly.entity_id
_entity_poly.type
_entity_poly.pdbx_seq_one_letter_code
_entity_poly.pdbx_strand_id
1 'polypeptide(L)'
;FNIPDLYTPMHTPLSDTSTAPCEGTDKSTLQIPPIMDRYGNAADIGHKSRMEDTSMCVPFSGGGAFGVFDGHGGAGAAEFIKDYMRNVILRSLDSSRDKEDTLSRSYSLTEEALESFLCETEMPKLRAYFDDDFEDDDEYPLMTSGSTACVCLVDESTSPGSLAVANAGDCRAVLCRRGEAIDLTRDHNLKSCTEDERRRVAPYLQSASSEYLGGLAVTRSLGDLRASSGSKNAGQIAEPEITSMALEKDDEFIILATDGLFDVVSSKTAVETVRRHMLGRQATPATAARYLIDRAIARHAADNICVTVVYLREWATSAGPGPRPSIIERSATGEENRRSE
;
A
#
# COMPACT_ATOMS: atom_id res chain seq x y z
N PHE A 1 -25.85 16.22 15.75
CA PHE A 1 -24.57 16.93 15.61
C PHE A 1 -24.53 17.54 14.22
N ASN A 2 -24.25 18.84 14.11
CA ASN A 2 -24.39 19.61 12.87
C ASN A 2 -23.06 19.55 12.09
N ILE A 3 -23.08 19.05 10.87
CA ILE A 3 -21.93 18.98 9.96
C ILE A 3 -21.75 20.37 9.32
N PRO A 4 -20.61 21.07 9.46
CA PRO A 4 -20.44 22.35 8.80
C PRO A 4 -19.95 22.20 7.36
N ASP A 5 -20.53 23.05 6.50
CA ASP A 5 -20.29 23.20 5.06
C ASP A 5 -18.80 23.33 4.70
N LEU A 6 -18.32 22.40 3.88
CA LEU A 6 -17.04 22.47 3.17
C LEU A 6 -17.25 23.19 1.83
N TYR A 7 -17.17 24.51 1.76
CA TYR A 7 -16.81 25.24 0.53
C TYR A 7 -16.58 26.74 0.82
N THR A 8 -15.32 27.12 1.08
CA THR A 8 -14.88 28.51 0.95
C THR A 8 -13.43 28.57 0.45
N PRO A 9 -13.16 29.09 -0.76
CA PRO A 9 -11.79 29.28 -1.24
C PRO A 9 -11.19 30.54 -0.63
N MET A 10 -10.11 30.39 0.13
CA MET A 10 -9.31 31.51 0.66
C MET A 10 -8.30 31.97 -0.40
N HIS A 11 -8.59 33.10 -1.04
CA HIS A 11 -7.60 33.86 -1.82
C HIS A 11 -6.78 34.75 -0.87
N THR A 12 -5.47 34.54 -0.80
CA THR A 12 -4.51 35.49 -0.22
C THR A 12 -3.64 36.10 -1.33
N PRO A 13 -3.37 37.42 -1.31
CA PRO A 13 -2.53 38.06 -2.32
C PRO A 13 -1.04 37.91 -1.99
N LEU A 14 -0.24 37.66 -3.03
CA LEU A 14 1.23 37.72 -2.99
C LEU A 14 1.69 39.18 -2.86
N SER A 15 2.56 39.46 -1.90
CA SER A 15 3.29 40.73 -1.81
C SER A 15 4.75 40.53 -2.23
N ASP A 16 5.15 41.21 -3.29
CA ASP A 16 6.53 41.35 -3.77
C ASP A 16 7.38 42.10 -2.74
N THR A 17 8.52 41.52 -2.34
CA THR A 17 9.69 42.32 -1.96
C THR A 17 10.97 41.68 -2.51
N SER A 18 11.72 42.50 -3.26
CA SER A 18 13.00 42.18 -3.87
C SER A 18 14.15 42.53 -2.92
N THR A 19 15.14 41.65 -2.78
CA THR A 19 16.51 42.02 -2.39
C THR A 19 17.53 41.09 -3.06
N ALA A 20 18.68 41.69 -3.42
CA ALA A 20 19.72 41.23 -4.34
C ALA A 20 20.64 40.10 -3.79
N PRO A 21 21.49 39.47 -4.63
CA PRO A 21 22.12 38.17 -4.33
C PRO A 21 23.45 38.30 -3.57
N CYS A 22 23.66 37.40 -2.61
CA CYS A 22 24.98 37.11 -2.05
C CYS A 22 25.59 35.92 -2.80
N GLU A 23 26.73 36.14 -3.44
CA GLU A 23 27.61 35.08 -3.93
C GLU A 23 28.33 34.39 -2.78
N GLY A 24 28.42 33.06 -2.82
CA GLY A 24 29.21 32.27 -1.88
C GLY A 24 28.88 30.78 -1.93
N THR A 25 29.56 30.06 -2.83
CA THR A 25 29.87 28.62 -2.81
C THR A 25 28.96 27.69 -2.01
N ASP A 26 28.26 26.78 -2.68
CA ASP A 26 28.06 25.45 -2.10
C ASP A 26 28.07 24.35 -3.15
N LYS A 27 28.67 23.22 -2.79
CA LYS A 27 28.69 21.99 -3.59
C LYS A 27 27.25 21.66 -3.97
N SER A 28 27.01 21.24 -5.21
CA SER A 28 25.70 20.77 -5.66
C SER A 28 25.27 19.57 -4.80
N THR A 29 24.67 19.86 -3.65
CA THR A 29 23.87 18.90 -2.90
C THR A 29 22.67 18.70 -3.81
N LEU A 30 22.74 17.63 -4.60
CA LEU A 30 21.61 17.15 -5.38
C LEU A 30 20.42 17.10 -4.42
N GLN A 31 19.46 18.00 -4.66
CA GLN A 31 18.28 18.14 -3.82
C GLN A 31 17.32 17.04 -4.21
N ILE A 32 17.11 16.09 -3.29
CA ILE A 32 16.19 15.00 -3.52
C ILE A 32 14.83 15.58 -3.88
N PRO A 33 14.24 15.20 -5.04
CA PRO A 33 12.93 15.71 -5.41
C PRO A 33 11.92 15.47 -4.29
N PRO A 34 10.94 16.37 -4.12
CA PRO A 34 9.82 16.14 -3.22
C PRO A 34 9.28 14.70 -3.37
N ILE A 35 8.89 14.08 -2.26
CA ILE A 35 8.45 12.67 -2.28
C ILE A 35 7.30 12.41 -3.27
N MET A 36 6.52 13.44 -3.59
CA MET A 36 5.45 13.39 -4.58
C MET A 36 5.94 13.18 -6.02
N ASP A 37 7.15 13.64 -6.35
CA ASP A 37 7.79 13.37 -7.65
C ASP A 37 8.42 11.97 -7.68
N ARG A 38 8.48 11.30 -6.52
CA ARG A 38 9.03 9.96 -6.30
C ARG A 38 7.97 8.92 -6.00
N TYR A 39 6.69 9.29 -6.06
CA TYR A 39 5.55 8.40 -5.89
C TYR A 39 4.91 8.04 -7.24
N GLY A 40 4.32 6.86 -7.33
CA GLY A 40 3.45 6.49 -8.43
C GLY A 40 2.62 5.26 -8.12
N ASN A 41 1.41 5.25 -8.65
CA ASN A 41 0.45 4.18 -8.47
C ASN A 41 -0.08 3.73 -9.84
N ALA A 42 -0.48 2.46 -9.91
CA ALA A 42 -1.27 1.92 -11.00
C ALA A 42 -2.29 0.92 -10.43
N ALA A 43 -3.43 0.81 -11.10
CA ALA A 43 -4.45 -0.20 -10.80
C ALA A 43 -4.97 -0.85 -12.08
N ASP A 44 -5.46 -2.08 -11.97
CA ASP A 44 -6.09 -2.84 -13.03
C ASP A 44 -7.18 -3.75 -12.48
N ILE A 45 -8.31 -3.82 -13.20
CA ILE A 45 -9.45 -4.64 -12.80
C ILE A 45 -9.15 -6.14 -12.94
N GLY A 46 -8.12 -6.49 -13.72
CA GLY A 46 -7.74 -7.88 -13.94
C GLY A 46 -8.87 -8.67 -14.60
N HIS A 47 -9.30 -9.75 -13.95
CA HIS A 47 -10.37 -10.63 -14.45
C HIS A 47 -11.69 -10.51 -13.68
N LYS A 48 -11.79 -9.55 -12.75
CA LYS A 48 -13.01 -9.30 -11.98
C LYS A 48 -14.00 -8.46 -12.77
N SER A 49 -15.28 -8.54 -12.40
CA SER A 49 -16.35 -7.72 -12.99
C SER A 49 -16.41 -6.29 -12.45
N ARG A 50 -15.75 -6.02 -11.33
CA ARG A 50 -15.72 -4.74 -10.62
C ARG A 50 -14.29 -4.45 -10.17
N MET A 51 -13.98 -3.16 -10.06
CA MET A 51 -12.76 -2.66 -9.42
C MET A 51 -13.14 -2.26 -7.99
N GLU A 52 -12.66 -3.01 -7.01
CA GLU A 52 -12.92 -2.81 -5.58
C GLU A 52 -11.67 -2.31 -4.84
N ASP A 53 -10.46 -2.53 -5.39
CA ASP A 53 -9.25 -1.90 -4.82
C ASP A 53 -9.21 -0.39 -5.05
N THR A 54 -8.57 0.29 -4.11
CA THR A 54 -8.25 1.71 -4.22
C THR A 54 -6.88 2.01 -3.60
N SER A 55 -6.42 3.26 -3.75
CA SER A 55 -5.14 3.69 -3.16
C SER A 55 -5.23 5.11 -2.61
N MET A 56 -4.33 5.41 -1.68
CA MET A 56 -4.23 6.71 -1.03
C MET A 56 -2.82 7.27 -1.17
N CYS A 57 -2.75 8.59 -1.35
CA CYS A 57 -1.53 9.37 -1.17
C CYS A 57 -1.84 10.65 -0.40
N VAL A 58 -1.10 10.89 0.68
CA VAL A 58 -1.19 12.06 1.55
C VAL A 58 0.19 12.70 1.67
N PRO A 59 0.51 13.73 0.87
CA PRO A 59 1.75 14.48 1.05
C PRO A 59 1.73 15.31 2.33
N PHE A 60 2.89 15.49 2.94
CA PHE A 60 3.12 16.48 3.99
C PHE A 60 4.55 17.03 3.92
N SER A 61 4.82 18.08 4.70
CA SER A 61 6.14 18.70 4.71
C SER A 61 7.19 17.71 5.20
N GLY A 62 8.12 17.33 4.33
CA GLY A 62 9.17 16.37 4.64
C GLY A 62 8.75 14.91 4.54
N GLY A 63 7.63 14.57 3.91
CA GLY A 63 7.24 13.16 3.76
C GLY A 63 5.89 12.93 3.11
N GLY A 64 5.40 11.70 3.23
CA GLY A 64 4.09 11.31 2.70
C GLY A 64 3.58 10.01 3.31
N ALA A 65 2.27 9.85 3.35
CA ALA A 65 1.62 8.58 3.66
C ALA A 65 0.99 7.99 2.38
N PHE A 66 1.17 6.70 2.19
CA PHE A 66 0.78 5.95 0.99
C PHE A 66 0.04 4.70 1.41
N GLY A 67 -1.07 4.38 0.74
CA GLY A 67 -1.88 3.22 1.10
C GLY A 67 -2.43 2.49 -0.11
N VAL A 68 -2.66 1.19 0.07
CA VAL A 68 -3.47 0.34 -0.80
C VAL A 68 -4.56 -0.32 0.04
N PHE A 69 -5.73 -0.47 -0.57
CA PHE A 69 -6.92 -0.99 0.08
C PHE A 69 -7.54 -2.00 -0.88
N ASP A 70 -7.62 -3.26 -0.46
CA ASP A 70 -8.25 -4.35 -1.21
C ASP A 70 -9.69 -4.49 -0.72
N GLY A 71 -10.63 -4.07 -1.55
CA GLY A 71 -12.04 -4.06 -1.20
C GLY A 71 -12.71 -5.39 -1.54
N HIS A 72 -13.62 -5.85 -0.68
CA HIS A 72 -14.42 -7.05 -0.93
C HIS A 72 -15.87 -6.83 -0.51
N GLY A 73 -16.80 -7.53 -1.18
CA GLY A 73 -18.24 -7.34 -0.98
C GLY A 73 -18.77 -6.02 -1.57
N GLY A 74 -17.96 -5.30 -2.35
CA GLY A 74 -18.27 -3.97 -2.89
C GLY A 74 -17.16 -2.95 -2.61
N ALA A 75 -16.97 -1.99 -3.51
CA ALA A 75 -15.97 -0.93 -3.36
C ALA A 75 -16.29 0.11 -2.26
N GLY A 76 -17.51 0.07 -1.68
CA GLY A 76 -18.00 1.11 -0.77
C GLY A 76 -17.18 1.26 0.51
N ALA A 77 -16.86 0.15 1.17
CA ALA A 77 -16.01 0.17 2.36
C ALA A 77 -14.60 0.69 2.04
N ALA A 78 -13.95 0.16 1.01
CA ALA A 78 -12.60 0.57 0.61
C ALA A 78 -12.51 2.09 0.32
N GLU A 79 -13.49 2.64 -0.40
CA GLU A 79 -13.56 4.08 -0.69
C GLU A 79 -13.79 4.92 0.57
N PHE A 80 -14.71 4.50 1.46
CA PHE A 80 -14.94 5.18 2.74
C PHE A 80 -13.67 5.18 3.60
N ILE A 81 -13.03 4.02 3.74
CA ILE A 81 -11.83 3.82 4.55
C ILE A 81 -10.71 4.72 4.03
N LYS A 82 -10.46 4.70 2.71
CA LYS A 82 -9.49 5.58 2.06
C LYS A 82 -9.72 7.05 2.42
N ASP A 83 -10.93 7.56 2.21
CA ASP A 83 -11.22 8.99 2.38
C ASP A 83 -11.19 9.43 3.85
N TYR A 84 -11.75 8.62 4.75
CA TYR A 84 -11.76 8.93 6.17
C TYR A 84 -10.36 8.83 6.78
N MET A 85 -9.63 7.76 6.48
CA MET A 85 -8.26 7.55 6.97
C MET A 85 -7.31 8.64 6.47
N ARG A 86 -7.43 9.05 5.21
CA ARG A 86 -6.72 10.22 4.64
C ARG A 86 -6.90 11.46 5.52
N ASN A 87 -8.14 11.75 5.92
CA ASN A 87 -8.46 12.92 6.75
C ASN A 87 -7.92 12.79 8.17
N VAL A 88 -7.97 11.60 8.78
CA VAL A 88 -7.40 11.35 10.11
C VAL A 88 -5.88 11.56 10.09
N ILE A 89 -5.19 11.02 9.09
CA ILE A 89 -3.74 11.18 8.94
C ILE A 89 -3.38 12.65 8.75
N LEU A 90 -4.05 13.37 7.83
CA LEU A 90 -3.81 14.80 7.60
C LEU A 90 -3.92 15.63 8.89
N ARG A 91 -4.94 15.39 9.72
CA ARG A 91 -5.14 16.10 10.99
C ARG A 91 -4.13 15.70 12.07
N SER A 92 -3.65 14.47 12.01
CA SER A 92 -2.70 13.93 12.99
C SER A 92 -1.28 14.43 12.74
N LEU A 93 -0.91 14.70 11.49
CA LEU A 93 0.42 15.19 11.12
C LEU A 93 0.75 16.58 11.70
N ASP A 94 -0.27 17.41 11.99
CA ASP A 94 -0.09 18.69 12.67
C ASP A 94 0.12 18.53 14.19
N SER A 95 -0.26 17.38 14.76
CA SER A 95 -0.41 17.18 16.22
C SER A 95 0.49 16.08 16.80
N SER A 96 0.96 15.14 15.98
CA SER A 96 1.68 13.94 16.41
C SER A 96 3.05 13.83 15.73
N ARG A 97 4.10 13.61 16.53
CA ARG A 97 5.42 13.17 16.03
C ARG A 97 5.53 11.64 15.97
N ASP A 98 4.63 10.92 16.62
CA ASP A 98 4.66 9.47 16.68
C ASP A 98 3.85 8.87 15.53
N LYS A 99 4.56 8.18 14.65
CA LYS A 99 4.01 7.60 13.43
C LYS A 99 3.20 6.36 13.74
N GLU A 100 3.59 5.60 14.76
CA GLU A 100 2.86 4.41 15.19
C GLU A 100 1.52 4.81 15.77
N ASP A 101 1.49 5.82 16.64
CA ASP A 101 0.25 6.39 17.17
C ASP A 101 -0.63 6.97 16.04
N THR A 102 -0.03 7.69 15.10
CA THR A 102 -0.77 8.22 13.94
C THR A 102 -1.44 7.11 13.14
N LEU A 103 -0.70 6.03 12.83
CA LEU A 103 -1.24 4.89 12.08
C LEU A 103 -2.27 4.12 12.91
N SER A 104 -1.99 3.77 14.17
CA SER A 104 -2.93 3.08 15.05
C SER A 104 -4.25 3.85 15.16
N ARG A 105 -4.19 5.16 15.48
CA ARG A 105 -5.38 6.02 15.54
C ARG A 105 -6.12 6.10 14.21
N SER A 106 -5.40 6.12 13.09
CA SER A 106 -6.03 6.17 11.77
C SER A 106 -6.87 4.92 11.47
N TYR A 107 -6.45 3.73 11.91
CA TYR A 107 -7.23 2.51 11.77
C TYR A 107 -8.42 2.51 12.74
N SER A 108 -8.19 2.76 14.04
CA SER A 108 -9.25 2.72 15.04
C SER A 108 -10.36 3.73 14.78
N LEU A 109 -10.03 4.99 14.47
CA LEU A 109 -11.03 6.03 14.21
C LEU A 109 -11.77 5.81 12.89
N THR A 110 -11.12 5.19 11.90
CA THR A 110 -11.77 4.88 10.62
C THR A 110 -12.76 3.72 10.78
N GLU A 111 -12.38 2.68 11.53
CA GLU A 111 -13.29 1.58 11.83
C GLU A 111 -14.51 2.06 12.62
N GLU A 112 -14.31 2.83 13.69
CA GLU A 112 -15.42 3.38 14.50
C GLU A 112 -16.35 4.26 13.65
N ALA A 113 -15.79 5.08 12.76
CA ALA A 113 -16.58 5.92 11.87
C ALA A 113 -17.36 5.11 10.83
N LEU A 114 -16.77 4.05 10.28
CA LEU A 114 -17.44 3.16 9.34
C LEU A 114 -18.58 2.40 10.03
N GLU A 115 -18.34 1.87 11.23
CA GLU A 115 -19.36 1.19 12.03
C GLU A 115 -20.52 2.11 12.38
N SER A 116 -20.25 3.33 12.86
CA SER A 116 -21.27 4.34 13.13
C SER A 116 -22.05 4.70 11.86
N PHE A 117 -21.37 4.95 10.75
CA PHE A 117 -22.02 5.27 9.47
C PHE A 117 -22.98 4.16 9.03
N LEU A 118 -22.52 2.91 9.00
CA LEU A 118 -23.32 1.77 8.57
C LEU A 118 -24.51 1.53 9.52
N CYS A 119 -24.30 1.62 10.84
CA CYS A 119 -25.36 1.46 11.84
C CYS A 119 -26.42 2.57 11.78
N GLU A 120 -26.02 3.82 11.50
CA GLU A 120 -26.94 4.96 11.47
C GLU A 120 -27.70 5.09 10.16
N THR A 121 -27.07 4.71 9.04
CA THR A 121 -27.62 4.98 7.69
C THR A 121 -28.16 3.75 6.97
N GLU A 122 -27.54 2.58 7.14
CA GLU A 122 -27.88 1.37 6.37
C GLU A 122 -28.74 0.39 7.17
N MET A 123 -28.44 0.17 8.46
CA MET A 123 -29.25 -0.72 9.32
C MET A 123 -30.75 -0.36 9.37
N PRO A 124 -31.16 0.93 9.45
CA PRO A 124 -32.57 1.27 9.43
C PRO A 124 -33.26 0.95 8.09
N LYS A 125 -32.53 1.08 6.97
CA LYS A 125 -33.04 0.73 5.64
C LYS A 125 -33.25 -0.77 5.52
N LEU A 126 -32.30 -1.56 6.04
CA LEU A 126 -32.39 -3.01 6.06
C LEU A 126 -33.62 -3.48 6.84
N ARG A 127 -33.81 -2.98 8.06
CA ARG A 127 -34.98 -3.29 8.90
C ARG A 127 -36.32 -2.84 8.32
N ALA A 128 -36.30 -1.84 7.44
CA ALA A 128 -37.50 -1.38 6.76
C ALA A 128 -37.80 -2.17 5.48
N TYR A 129 -36.80 -2.82 4.89
CA TYR A 129 -36.92 -3.60 3.66
C TYR A 129 -37.35 -5.05 3.92
N PHE A 130 -36.84 -5.63 5.01
CA PHE A 130 -37.21 -6.95 5.49
C PHE A 130 -38.11 -6.77 6.72
N ASP A 131 -39.42 -7.08 6.62
CA ASP A 131 -40.30 -7.21 7.79
C ASP A 131 -39.70 -8.22 8.80
N ASP A 132 -40.18 -8.27 10.06
CA ASP A 132 -39.65 -9.00 11.25
C ASP A 132 -39.13 -10.47 11.04
N ASP A 133 -39.38 -11.10 9.89
CA ASP A 133 -38.80 -12.37 9.46
C ASP A 133 -37.46 -12.18 8.70
N PHE A 134 -36.50 -11.48 9.31
CA PHE A 134 -35.11 -11.43 8.81
C PHE A 134 -34.46 -12.81 8.96
N GLU A 135 -34.61 -13.67 7.97
CA GLU A 135 -33.69 -14.79 7.76
C GLU A 135 -32.37 -14.20 7.22
N ASP A 136 -31.22 -14.66 7.74
CA ASP A 136 -29.85 -14.24 7.34
C ASP A 136 -29.66 -14.47 5.82
N ASP A 137 -30.18 -13.58 4.97
CA ASP A 137 -29.64 -13.37 3.64
C ASP A 137 -28.43 -12.46 3.85
N ASP A 138 -27.26 -13.09 4.02
CA ASP A 138 -25.92 -12.52 4.21
C ASP A 138 -25.47 -11.58 3.06
N GLU A 139 -26.38 -11.06 2.25
CA GLU A 139 -26.10 -10.37 0.98
C GLU A 139 -26.68 -8.95 0.95
N TYR A 140 -26.57 -8.19 2.06
CA TYR A 140 -26.70 -6.73 1.98
C TYR A 140 -25.33 -6.11 1.66
N PRO A 141 -25.09 -5.63 0.42
CA PRO A 141 -23.72 -5.42 -0.07
C PRO A 141 -22.93 -4.38 0.71
N LEU A 142 -23.57 -3.31 1.20
CA LEU A 142 -22.83 -2.25 1.90
C LEU A 142 -22.40 -2.65 3.32
N MET A 143 -23.24 -3.40 4.03
CA MET A 143 -22.98 -3.82 5.42
C MET A 143 -21.91 -4.90 5.49
N THR A 144 -21.96 -5.82 4.53
CA THR A 144 -21.02 -6.94 4.38
C THR A 144 -19.77 -6.56 3.59
N SER A 145 -19.71 -5.36 3.00
CA SER A 145 -18.48 -4.87 2.40
C SER A 145 -17.41 -4.58 3.46
N GLY A 146 -16.18 -4.88 3.09
CA GLY A 146 -15.01 -4.63 3.90
C GLY A 146 -13.83 -4.27 3.04
N SER A 147 -12.72 -3.98 3.69
CA SER A 147 -11.46 -3.77 2.99
C SER A 147 -10.30 -4.16 3.87
N THR A 148 -9.27 -4.72 3.25
CA THR A 148 -7.94 -4.68 3.82
C THR A 148 -7.39 -3.25 3.75
N ALA A 149 -6.37 -2.97 4.55
CA ALA A 149 -5.62 -1.72 4.46
C ALA A 149 -4.14 -1.99 4.76
N CYS A 150 -3.27 -1.48 3.88
CA CYS A 150 -1.83 -1.43 4.10
C CYS A 150 -1.36 0.00 3.85
N VAL A 151 -0.86 0.66 4.88
CA VAL A 151 -0.51 2.09 4.85
C VAL A 151 0.91 2.30 5.37
N CYS A 152 1.74 2.95 4.56
CA CYS A 152 3.12 3.33 4.88
C CYS A 152 3.23 4.85 5.04
N LEU A 153 3.80 5.30 6.15
CA LEU A 153 4.15 6.68 6.42
C LEU A 153 5.67 6.82 6.32
N VAL A 154 6.13 7.64 5.37
CA VAL A 154 7.54 7.98 5.15
C VAL A 154 7.77 9.42 5.61
N ASP A 155 8.73 9.62 6.51
CA ASP A 155 9.11 10.94 7.02
C ASP A 155 10.62 11.14 6.87
N GLU A 156 10.96 12.06 5.99
CA GLU A 156 12.31 12.52 5.68
C GLU A 156 12.62 13.87 6.37
N SER A 157 11.76 14.36 7.27
CA SER A 157 12.01 15.59 8.05
C SER A 157 13.12 15.41 9.09
N THR A 158 13.46 14.17 9.43
CA THR A 158 14.58 13.82 10.32
C THR A 158 15.74 13.21 9.53
N SER A 159 16.95 13.23 10.12
CA SER A 159 18.12 12.53 9.57
C SER A 159 18.71 11.56 10.63
N PRO A 160 18.67 10.24 10.40
CA PRO A 160 18.02 9.60 9.27
C PRO A 160 16.49 9.83 9.27
N GLY A 161 15.87 9.71 8.10
CA GLY A 161 14.42 9.67 7.99
C GLY A 161 13.86 8.43 8.69
N SER A 162 12.55 8.31 8.78
CA SER A 162 11.88 7.18 9.42
C SER A 162 10.68 6.73 8.61
N LEU A 163 10.36 5.44 8.75
CA LEU A 163 9.19 4.83 8.13
C LEU A 163 8.39 4.05 9.18
N ALA A 164 7.07 4.06 9.04
CA ALA A 164 6.17 3.18 9.76
C ALA A 164 5.17 2.59 8.77
N VAL A 165 4.82 1.31 8.92
CA VAL A 165 3.84 0.62 8.09
C VAL A 165 2.83 -0.07 8.99
N ALA A 166 1.55 0.15 8.74
CA ALA A 166 0.44 -0.53 9.38
C ALA A 166 -0.29 -1.40 8.35
N ASN A 167 -0.62 -2.64 8.74
CA ASN A 167 -1.33 -3.58 7.88
C ASN A 167 -2.46 -4.29 8.64
N ALA A 168 -3.66 -4.32 8.05
CA ALA A 168 -4.77 -5.17 8.45
C ALA A 168 -5.35 -5.85 7.19
N GLY A 169 -5.11 -7.16 7.06
CA GLY A 169 -5.43 -7.95 5.86
C GLY A 169 -4.17 -8.47 5.17
N ASP A 170 -4.29 -8.88 3.92
CA ASP A 170 -3.24 -9.54 3.11
C ASP A 170 -2.70 -8.72 1.94
N CYS A 171 -2.98 -7.41 1.94
CA CYS A 171 -2.08 -6.46 1.31
C CYS A 171 -0.67 -6.56 1.91
N ARG A 172 0.35 -6.18 1.12
CA ARG A 172 1.74 -6.26 1.57
C ARG A 172 2.56 -5.02 1.19
N ALA A 173 3.45 -4.63 2.09
CA ALA A 173 4.50 -3.64 1.84
C ALA A 173 5.89 -4.28 1.85
N VAL A 174 6.72 -3.91 0.87
CA VAL A 174 8.07 -4.46 0.67
C VAL A 174 9.05 -3.32 0.45
N LEU A 175 10.13 -3.31 1.23
CA LEU A 175 11.27 -2.41 1.08
C LEU A 175 12.35 -3.07 0.21
N CYS A 176 12.91 -2.31 -0.72
CA CYS A 176 14.16 -2.67 -1.37
C CYS A 176 15.35 -2.01 -0.67
N ARG A 177 16.25 -2.83 -0.10
CA ARG A 177 17.51 -2.38 0.49
C ARG A 177 18.68 -3.09 -0.16
N ARG A 178 19.56 -2.34 -0.84
CA ARG A 178 20.72 -2.90 -1.59
C ARG A 178 20.34 -4.01 -2.56
N GLY A 179 19.15 -3.94 -3.13
CA GLY A 179 18.63 -4.94 -4.04
C GLY A 179 17.90 -6.12 -3.42
N GLU A 180 17.89 -6.24 -2.11
CA GLU A 180 17.19 -7.30 -1.41
C GLU A 180 15.78 -6.85 -1.02
N ALA A 181 14.83 -7.77 -1.11
CA ALA A 181 13.46 -7.55 -0.66
C ALA A 181 13.36 -7.80 0.84
N ILE A 182 12.80 -6.83 1.57
CA ILE A 182 12.50 -6.90 2.99
C ILE A 182 10.99 -6.69 3.12
N ASP A 183 10.26 -7.73 3.49
CA ASP A 183 8.83 -7.62 3.78
C ASP A 183 8.65 -6.79 5.06
N LEU A 184 7.96 -5.66 4.93
CA LEU A 184 7.67 -4.73 6.05
C LEU A 184 6.40 -5.13 6.80
N THR A 185 5.59 -6.00 6.21
CA THR A 185 4.31 -6.46 6.75
C THR A 185 4.23 -7.97 6.66
N ARG A 186 3.36 -8.56 7.47
CA ARG A 186 2.88 -9.93 7.30
C ARG A 186 1.43 -9.91 6.84
N ASP A 187 1.10 -10.84 5.96
CA ASP A 187 -0.26 -11.00 5.46
C ASP A 187 -1.14 -11.64 6.54
N HIS A 188 -2.32 -11.08 6.75
CA HIS A 188 -3.31 -11.56 7.71
C HIS A 188 -4.40 -12.36 6.98
N ASN A 189 -4.06 -13.58 6.57
CA ASN A 189 -4.97 -14.53 5.92
C ASN A 189 -4.79 -15.95 6.45
N LEU A 190 -5.78 -16.82 6.24
CA LEU A 190 -5.76 -18.18 6.80
C LEU A 190 -4.69 -19.10 6.17
N LYS A 191 -4.23 -18.79 4.95
CA LYS A 191 -3.20 -19.55 4.22
C LYS A 191 -1.82 -19.45 4.88
N SER A 192 -1.49 -18.27 5.42
CA SER A 192 -0.16 -17.98 6.00
C SER A 192 -0.19 -17.29 7.37
N CYS A 193 -1.31 -17.36 8.09
CA CYS A 193 -1.46 -16.69 9.39
C CYS A 193 -0.43 -17.17 10.43
N THR A 194 -0.07 -16.28 11.34
CA THR A 194 0.76 -16.61 12.51
C THR A 194 0.02 -17.57 13.46
N GLU A 195 0.74 -18.15 14.42
CA GLU A 195 0.12 -19.03 15.42
C GLU A 195 -0.86 -18.28 16.34
N ASP A 196 -0.60 -17.00 16.64
CA ASP A 196 -1.51 -16.20 17.45
C ASP A 196 -2.79 -15.83 16.68
N GLU A 197 -2.67 -15.49 15.39
CA GLU A 197 -3.82 -15.33 14.48
C GLU A 197 -4.63 -16.64 14.43
N ARG A 198 -3.95 -17.77 14.22
CA ARG A 198 -4.57 -19.11 14.13
C ARG A 198 -5.34 -19.44 15.39
N ARG A 199 -4.74 -19.21 16.57
CA ARG A 199 -5.39 -19.45 17.87
C ARG A 199 -6.63 -18.59 18.06
N ARG A 200 -6.59 -17.32 17.64
CA ARG A 200 -7.72 -16.38 17.75
C ARG A 200 -8.90 -16.82 16.90
N VAL A 201 -8.66 -17.25 15.66
CA VAL A 201 -9.72 -17.56 14.69
C VAL A 201 -10.22 -19.01 14.74
N ALA A 202 -9.41 -19.95 15.23
CA ALA A 202 -9.72 -21.39 15.25
C ALA A 202 -11.10 -21.77 15.84
N PRO A 203 -11.59 -21.14 16.93
CA PRO A 203 -12.92 -21.46 17.48
C PRO A 203 -14.10 -21.13 16.55
N TYR A 204 -13.86 -20.30 15.53
CA TYR A 204 -14.88 -19.78 14.62
C TYR A 204 -14.78 -20.39 13.20
N LEU A 205 -13.79 -21.25 12.96
CA LEU A 205 -13.64 -21.95 11.70
C LEU A 205 -14.54 -23.20 11.67
N GLN A 206 -15.14 -23.49 10.51
CA GLN A 206 -15.93 -24.71 10.31
C GLN A 206 -15.08 -25.98 10.45
N SER A 207 -13.78 -25.89 10.12
CA SER A 207 -12.81 -26.96 10.28
C SER A 207 -11.39 -26.40 10.34
N ALA A 208 -10.42 -27.21 10.79
CA ALA A 208 -9.01 -26.82 10.83
C ALA A 208 -8.39 -26.54 9.44
N SER A 209 -9.04 -27.02 8.36
CA SER A 209 -8.64 -26.78 6.97
C SER A 209 -9.47 -25.68 6.30
N SER A 210 -10.29 -24.93 7.05
CA SER A 210 -11.04 -23.81 6.49
C SER A 210 -10.09 -22.71 6.02
N GLU A 211 -10.26 -22.28 4.77
CA GLU A 211 -9.57 -21.12 4.22
C GLU A 211 -10.38 -19.83 4.38
N TYR A 212 -11.58 -19.93 4.95
CA TYR A 212 -12.48 -18.80 5.15
C TYR A 212 -12.95 -18.70 6.61
N LEU A 213 -12.98 -17.48 7.14
CA LEU A 213 -13.54 -17.08 8.43
C LEU A 213 -14.80 -16.26 8.17
N GLY A 214 -15.98 -16.87 8.38
CA GLY A 214 -17.25 -16.19 8.11
C GLY A 214 -17.38 -15.69 6.66
N GLY A 215 -16.87 -16.45 5.69
CA GLY A 215 -16.87 -16.11 4.26
C GLY A 215 -15.64 -15.33 3.77
N LEU A 216 -14.76 -14.87 4.66
CA LEU A 216 -13.59 -14.06 4.32
C LEU A 216 -12.29 -14.86 4.35
N ALA A 217 -11.41 -14.66 3.37
CA ALA A 217 -10.08 -15.30 3.36
C ALA A 217 -9.08 -14.65 4.34
N VAL A 218 -9.35 -13.40 4.72
CA VAL A 218 -8.54 -12.58 5.63
C VAL A 218 -8.98 -12.74 7.08
N THR A 219 -8.02 -12.60 8.01
CA THR A 219 -8.24 -12.66 9.47
C THR A 219 -8.30 -11.28 10.13
N ARG A 220 -7.98 -10.23 9.35
CA ARG A 220 -8.10 -8.82 9.72
C ARG A 220 -8.60 -7.99 8.55
N SER A 221 -9.45 -7.02 8.83
CA SER A 221 -10.02 -6.08 7.86
C SER A 221 -10.81 -4.99 8.58
N LEU A 222 -11.02 -3.87 7.90
CA LEU A 222 -11.98 -2.85 8.30
C LEU A 222 -13.34 -3.11 7.65
N GLY A 223 -14.44 -2.73 8.30
CA GLY A 223 -15.79 -3.07 7.85
C GLY A 223 -16.18 -4.52 8.17
N ASP A 224 -16.78 -5.25 7.22
CA ASP A 224 -17.21 -6.65 7.41
C ASP A 224 -18.19 -6.84 8.57
N LEU A 225 -19.18 -5.96 8.65
CA LEU A 225 -20.19 -6.02 9.69
C LEU A 225 -21.29 -6.98 9.27
N ARG A 226 -21.69 -7.84 10.20
CA ARG A 226 -22.82 -8.74 9.99
C ARG A 226 -24.11 -7.93 9.99
N ALA A 227 -24.94 -8.10 8.97
CA ALA A 227 -26.21 -7.39 8.84
C ALA A 227 -27.17 -7.64 10.00
N SER A 228 -27.14 -8.82 10.61
CA SER A 228 -27.98 -9.16 11.76
C SER A 228 -27.57 -8.47 13.07
N SER A 229 -26.27 -8.23 13.29
CA SER A 229 -25.77 -7.70 14.57
C SER A 229 -25.15 -6.30 14.49
N GLY A 230 -24.80 -5.82 13.30
CA GLY A 230 -24.00 -4.60 13.12
C GLY A 230 -22.58 -4.74 13.68
N SER A 231 -22.06 -5.97 13.78
CA SER A 231 -20.73 -6.24 14.39
C SER A 231 -19.92 -7.17 13.51
N LYS A 232 -18.59 -7.12 13.63
CA LYS A 232 -17.69 -8.02 12.89
C LYS A 232 -17.97 -9.49 13.15
N ASN A 233 -17.60 -10.34 12.18
CA ASN A 233 -17.48 -11.77 12.38
C ASN A 233 -16.63 -12.10 13.61
N ALA A 234 -17.07 -13.07 14.41
CA ALA A 234 -16.34 -13.46 15.60
C ALA A 234 -14.93 -13.95 15.21
N GLY A 235 -13.92 -13.41 15.90
CA GLY A 235 -12.53 -13.67 15.57
C GLY A 235 -11.96 -12.73 14.51
N GLN A 236 -12.73 -11.98 13.71
CA GLN A 236 -12.22 -10.94 12.80
C GLN A 236 -11.89 -9.66 13.57
N ILE A 237 -10.80 -8.96 13.25
CA ILE A 237 -10.41 -7.69 13.92
C ILE A 237 -9.95 -6.63 12.91
N ALA A 238 -10.10 -5.34 13.26
CA ALA A 238 -9.59 -4.22 12.46
C ALA A 238 -8.20 -3.71 12.92
N GLU A 239 -7.70 -4.20 14.06
CA GLU A 239 -6.45 -3.74 14.65
C GLU A 239 -5.26 -4.05 13.71
N PRO A 240 -4.48 -3.03 13.29
CA PRO A 240 -3.34 -3.26 12.40
C PRO A 240 -2.16 -3.89 13.15
N GLU A 241 -1.33 -4.62 12.42
CA GLU A 241 0.06 -4.84 12.83
C GLU A 241 0.93 -3.68 12.34
N ILE A 242 1.73 -3.08 13.21
CA ILE A 242 2.57 -1.92 12.90
C ILE A 242 4.05 -2.30 13.00
N THR A 243 4.83 -1.93 11.98
CA THR A 243 6.28 -2.05 11.94
C THR A 243 6.91 -0.70 11.65
N SER A 244 7.91 -0.29 12.44
CA SER A 244 8.65 0.95 12.24
C SER A 244 10.15 0.74 12.17
N MET A 245 10.83 1.57 11.38
CA MET A 245 12.30 1.61 11.36
C MET A 245 12.83 2.97 10.92
N ALA A 246 14.10 3.23 11.25
CA ALA A 246 14.85 4.31 10.64
C ALA A 246 15.20 3.95 9.19
N LEU A 247 15.07 4.92 8.28
CA LEU A 247 15.56 4.80 6.93
C LEU A 247 17.08 4.72 6.95
N GLU A 248 17.62 3.77 6.21
CA GLU A 248 19.04 3.68 5.97
C GLU A 248 19.38 4.40 4.68
N LYS A 249 20.66 4.77 4.56
CA LYS A 249 21.14 5.28 3.29
C LYS A 249 20.71 4.31 2.19
N ASP A 250 20.95 3.00 2.30
CA ASP A 250 20.82 2.05 1.19
C ASP A 250 19.39 1.57 0.85
N ASP A 251 18.39 2.25 1.40
CA ASP A 251 16.98 2.07 1.02
C ASP A 251 16.71 2.69 -0.34
N GLU A 252 16.25 1.89 -1.30
CA GLU A 252 16.05 2.30 -2.69
C GLU A 252 14.60 2.75 -2.94
N PHE A 253 13.63 1.91 -2.59
CA PHE A 253 12.20 2.18 -2.78
C PHE A 253 11.32 1.25 -1.94
N ILE A 254 10.05 1.60 -1.83
CA ILE A 254 8.98 0.80 -1.20
C ILE A 254 7.96 0.43 -2.27
N ILE A 255 7.42 -0.79 -2.19
CA ILE A 255 6.26 -1.27 -2.95
C ILE A 255 5.14 -1.56 -1.94
N LEU A 256 3.94 -1.06 -2.19
CA LEU A 256 2.71 -1.51 -1.53
C LEU A 256 1.80 -2.10 -2.60
N ALA A 257 1.21 -3.27 -2.37
CA ALA A 257 0.22 -3.82 -3.30
C ALA A 257 -0.78 -4.74 -2.62
N THR A 258 -1.92 -4.93 -3.31
CA THR A 258 -2.96 -5.91 -2.98
C THR A 258 -2.51 -7.34 -3.29
N ASP A 259 -3.28 -8.32 -2.84
CA ASP A 259 -2.95 -9.73 -3.00
C ASP A 259 -2.92 -10.14 -4.49
N GLY A 260 -3.69 -9.47 -5.35
CA GLY A 260 -3.69 -9.68 -6.80
C GLY A 260 -2.32 -9.52 -7.46
N LEU A 261 -1.39 -8.78 -6.83
CA LEU A 261 0.03 -8.84 -7.19
C LEU A 261 0.74 -10.01 -6.51
N PHE A 262 0.67 -10.09 -5.18
CA PHE A 262 1.56 -10.93 -4.37
C PHE A 262 1.22 -12.43 -4.38
N ASP A 263 0.01 -12.79 -4.79
CA ASP A 263 -0.39 -14.19 -5.02
C ASP A 263 0.38 -14.83 -6.18
N VAL A 264 0.81 -14.02 -7.16
CA VAL A 264 1.53 -14.51 -8.35
C VAL A 264 2.95 -13.95 -8.50
N VAL A 265 3.28 -12.85 -7.82
CA VAL A 265 4.62 -12.24 -7.83
C VAL A 265 5.20 -12.19 -6.42
N SER A 266 6.27 -12.95 -6.17
CA SER A 266 6.97 -12.88 -4.87
C SER A 266 7.63 -11.52 -4.64
N SER A 267 7.80 -11.12 -3.37
CA SER A 267 8.45 -9.87 -2.97
C SER A 267 9.83 -9.66 -3.62
N LYS A 268 10.64 -10.72 -3.66
CA LYS A 268 11.93 -10.73 -4.38
C LYS A 268 11.75 -10.40 -5.87
N THR A 269 10.80 -11.06 -6.52
CA THR A 269 10.54 -10.85 -7.95
C THR A 269 10.03 -9.42 -8.22
N ALA A 270 9.21 -8.88 -7.32
CA ALA A 270 8.69 -7.52 -7.42
C ALA A 270 9.83 -6.49 -7.31
N VAL A 271 10.71 -6.63 -6.31
CA VAL A 271 11.91 -5.78 -6.15
C VAL A 271 12.83 -5.86 -7.36
N GLU A 272 13.16 -7.06 -7.84
CA GLU A 272 13.99 -7.22 -9.05
C GLU A 272 13.35 -6.58 -10.29
N THR A 273 12.02 -6.59 -10.36
CA THR A 273 11.25 -6.00 -11.46
C THR A 273 11.35 -4.48 -11.44
N VAL A 274 11.10 -3.85 -10.29
CA VAL A 274 11.24 -2.39 -10.13
C VAL A 274 12.68 -1.95 -10.35
N ARG A 275 13.67 -2.64 -9.78
CA ARG A 275 15.10 -2.31 -10.00
C ARG A 275 15.51 -2.36 -11.45
N ARG A 276 15.10 -3.40 -12.18
CA ARG A 276 15.39 -3.51 -13.62
C ARG A 276 14.71 -2.39 -14.39
N HIS A 277 13.48 -2.05 -14.02
CA HIS A 277 12.73 -0.97 -14.64
C HIS A 277 13.41 0.40 -14.42
N MET A 278 13.96 0.67 -13.23
CA MET A 278 14.72 1.89 -12.90
C MET A 278 15.93 2.16 -13.82
N LEU A 279 16.44 1.15 -14.53
CA LEU A 279 17.53 1.32 -15.50
C LEU A 279 17.06 1.90 -16.86
N GLY A 280 15.74 2.04 -17.06
CA GLY A 280 15.13 2.55 -18.29
C GLY A 280 15.13 4.09 -18.38
N ARG A 281 15.11 4.61 -19.62
CA ARG A 281 15.18 6.07 -19.89
C ARG A 281 13.91 6.87 -19.54
N GLN A 282 12.79 6.19 -19.25
CA GLN A 282 11.49 6.80 -18.89
C GLN A 282 10.94 6.18 -17.59
N ALA A 283 11.83 5.73 -16.72
CA ALA A 283 11.46 4.97 -15.54
C ALA A 283 10.89 5.85 -14.43
N THR A 284 9.58 6.03 -14.39
CA THR A 284 8.88 6.67 -13.26
C THR A 284 8.36 5.59 -12.29
N PRO A 285 8.12 5.93 -11.01
CA PRO A 285 7.44 5.04 -10.08
C PRO A 285 6.09 4.52 -10.61
N ALA A 286 5.32 5.37 -11.31
CA ALA A 286 4.03 4.98 -11.89
C ALA A 286 4.19 3.94 -13.00
N THR A 287 5.19 4.09 -13.87
CA THR A 287 5.51 3.07 -14.89
C THR A 287 6.07 1.79 -14.27
N ALA A 288 6.77 1.87 -13.13
CA ALA A 288 7.22 0.70 -12.38
C ALA A 288 6.03 -0.07 -11.80
N ALA A 289 5.06 0.63 -11.22
CA ALA A 289 3.80 0.05 -10.74
C ALA A 289 3.04 -0.65 -11.87
N ARG A 290 2.90 0.00 -13.03
CA ARG A 290 2.28 -0.63 -14.22
C ARG A 290 3.04 -1.87 -14.67
N TYR A 291 4.36 -1.84 -14.67
CA TYR A 291 5.17 -3.00 -15.08
C TYR A 291 5.04 -4.19 -14.11
N LEU A 292 4.79 -3.94 -12.82
CA LEU A 292 4.44 -4.99 -11.86
C LEU A 292 3.07 -5.60 -12.17
N ILE A 293 2.07 -4.77 -12.49
CA ILE A 293 0.74 -5.24 -12.92
C ILE A 293 0.85 -6.09 -14.19
N ASP A 294 1.54 -5.63 -15.22
CA ASP A 294 1.70 -6.38 -16.47
C ASP A 294 2.34 -7.76 -16.22
N ARG A 295 3.28 -7.81 -15.26
CA ARG A 295 3.94 -9.05 -14.84
C ARG A 295 3.01 -10.00 -14.08
N ALA A 296 2.07 -9.47 -13.30
CA ALA A 296 1.04 -10.23 -12.59
C ALA A 296 0.00 -10.79 -13.57
N ILE A 297 -0.49 -9.95 -14.49
CA ILE A 297 -1.41 -10.37 -15.58
C ILE A 297 -0.76 -11.47 -16.44
N ALA A 298 0.51 -11.30 -16.81
CA ALA A 298 1.25 -12.33 -17.55
C ALA A 298 1.44 -13.65 -16.77
N ARG A 299 1.21 -13.64 -15.46
CA ARG A 299 1.19 -14.82 -14.57
C ARG A 299 -0.22 -15.27 -14.21
N HIS A 300 -1.23 -14.76 -14.91
CA HIS A 300 -2.63 -15.12 -14.73
C HIS A 300 -3.18 -14.72 -13.35
N ALA A 301 -2.81 -13.53 -12.86
CA ALA A 301 -3.51 -12.91 -11.74
C ALA A 301 -5.03 -12.91 -11.97
N ALA A 302 -5.79 -13.33 -10.97
CA ALA A 302 -7.24 -13.52 -11.07
C ALA A 302 -8.04 -12.41 -10.37
N ASP A 303 -7.38 -11.55 -9.59
CA ASP A 303 -8.03 -10.48 -8.84
C ASP A 303 -7.79 -9.09 -9.44
N ASN A 304 -8.41 -8.07 -8.84
CA ASN A 304 -7.98 -6.68 -8.96
C ASN A 304 -6.52 -6.55 -8.51
N ILE A 305 -5.83 -5.59 -9.09
CA ILE A 305 -4.41 -5.39 -8.82
C ILE A 305 -4.20 -3.90 -8.62
N CYS A 306 -3.80 -3.50 -7.42
CA CYS A 306 -3.43 -2.13 -7.09
C CYS A 306 -2.00 -2.11 -6.57
N VAL A 307 -1.15 -1.27 -7.16
CA VAL A 307 0.28 -1.21 -6.85
C VAL A 307 0.72 0.24 -6.69
N THR A 308 1.38 0.53 -5.58
CA THR A 308 2.02 1.80 -5.27
C THR A 308 3.53 1.60 -5.12
N VAL A 309 4.31 2.48 -5.74
CA VAL A 309 5.77 2.49 -5.67
C VAL A 309 6.24 3.87 -5.21
N VAL A 310 7.16 3.90 -4.24
CA VAL A 310 7.74 5.14 -3.68
C VAL A 310 9.26 5.02 -3.70
N TYR A 311 9.95 5.88 -4.45
CA TYR A 311 11.41 5.92 -4.46
C TYR A 311 11.94 6.73 -3.27
N LEU A 312 12.84 6.13 -2.50
CA LEU A 312 13.40 6.72 -1.26
C LEU A 312 14.71 7.47 -1.50
N ARG A 313 15.26 7.38 -2.72
CA ARG A 313 16.48 8.06 -3.14
C ARG A 313 16.27 8.81 -4.43
N GLU A 314 17.14 9.79 -4.67
CA GLU A 314 17.40 10.24 -6.03
C GLU A 314 17.92 9.08 -6.86
N TRP A 315 17.08 8.61 -7.76
CA TRP A 315 17.57 8.01 -8.97
C TRP A 315 17.83 9.18 -9.92
N ALA A 316 19.08 9.64 -9.96
CA ALA A 316 19.46 10.57 -11.00
C ALA A 316 19.12 9.92 -12.35
N THR A 317 18.61 10.73 -13.27
CA THR A 317 18.60 10.51 -14.72
C THR A 317 20.02 10.32 -15.31
N SER A 318 20.98 9.85 -14.50
CA SER A 318 22.35 9.51 -14.82
C SER A 318 22.46 8.16 -15.54
N ALA A 319 21.54 7.87 -16.45
CA ALA A 319 21.77 6.88 -17.50
C ALA A 319 22.39 7.57 -18.72
N GLY A 320 23.59 8.13 -18.54
CA GLY A 320 24.60 7.96 -19.59
C GLY A 320 24.96 6.47 -19.62
N PRO A 321 25.13 5.84 -20.79
CA PRO A 321 25.41 4.41 -20.85
C PRO A 321 26.71 4.14 -20.09
N GLY A 322 26.61 3.50 -18.92
CA GLY A 322 27.77 2.98 -18.22
C GLY A 322 28.56 2.04 -19.14
N PRO A 323 29.90 1.95 -18.99
CA PRO A 323 30.73 1.15 -19.86
C PRO A 323 30.26 -0.31 -19.82
N ARG A 324 29.95 -0.86 -20.99
CA ARG A 324 29.62 -2.26 -21.17
C ARG A 324 30.74 -3.11 -20.54
N PRO A 325 30.44 -4.19 -19.81
CA PRO A 325 31.45 -5.14 -19.40
C PRO A 325 32.17 -5.63 -20.65
N SER A 326 33.50 -5.45 -20.69
CA SER A 326 34.33 -5.98 -21.76
C SER A 326 34.19 -7.50 -21.76
N ILE A 327 33.50 -8.04 -22.75
CA ILE A 327 33.58 -9.45 -23.10
C ILE A 327 35.04 -9.69 -23.51
N ILE A 328 35.78 -10.42 -22.68
CA ILE A 328 37.09 -10.95 -23.08
C ILE A 328 36.79 -12.06 -24.10
N GLU A 329 36.77 -11.69 -25.37
CA GLU A 329 36.89 -12.67 -26.45
C GLU A 329 38.26 -13.31 -26.34
N ARG A 330 38.31 -14.58 -25.92
CA ARG A 330 39.51 -15.39 -26.07
C ARG A 330 39.69 -15.65 -27.56
N SER A 331 40.61 -14.93 -28.19
CA SER A 331 41.11 -15.21 -29.52
C SER A 331 41.70 -16.63 -29.56
N ALA A 332 41.05 -17.53 -30.29
CA ALA A 332 41.62 -18.80 -30.67
C ALA A 332 42.58 -18.56 -31.85
N THR A 333 43.87 -18.43 -31.53
CA THR A 333 44.99 -18.71 -32.44
C THR A 333 45.69 -19.91 -31.81
N GLY A 334 45.67 -21.11 -32.36
CA GLY A 334 46.10 -21.44 -33.72
C GLY A 334 47.60 -21.74 -33.71
N GLU A 335 48.01 -22.79 -32.98
CA GLU A 335 49.35 -23.38 -33.13
C GLU A 335 49.22 -24.78 -33.73
N GLU A 336 49.52 -24.84 -35.03
CA GLU A 336 49.87 -26.07 -35.74
C GLU A 336 51.11 -26.68 -35.09
N ASN A 337 51.01 -27.90 -34.57
CA ASN A 337 52.17 -28.73 -34.28
C ASN A 337 52.27 -29.84 -35.32
N ARG A 338 53.15 -29.63 -36.31
CA ARG A 338 53.71 -30.69 -37.15
C ARG A 338 54.75 -31.45 -36.33
N ARG A 339 54.64 -32.79 -36.27
CA ARG A 339 55.65 -33.78 -36.71
C ARG A 339 55.45 -35.15 -36.02
N SER A 340 55.37 -36.19 -36.87
CA SER A 340 55.99 -37.54 -36.80
C SER A 340 56.00 -38.24 -35.43
N GLU A 341 55.50 -39.46 -35.24
CA GLU A 341 55.57 -40.68 -36.07
C GLU A 341 54.32 -41.56 -35.88
#